data_AF-A0A955MYF1-F1
#
_entry.id   AF-A0A955MYF1-F1
#
_cell.length_a   1.000
_cell.length_b   1.000
_cell.length_c   1.000
_cell.angle_alpha   90.00
_cell.angle_beta   90.00
_cell.angle_gamma   90.00
#
_symmetry.space_group_name_H-M   'P 1'
#
loop_
_entity.id
_entity.type
_entity.pdbx_description
1 polymer ?
#
loop_
_entity_poly.entity_id
_entity_poly.type
_entity_poly.pdbx_seq_one_letter_code
_entity_poly.pdbx_strand_id
1 'polypeptide(L)'
;EPKVRDVLADSTVENGRLEGQKLEDGSFISLDLSYDAQTLLFAWTEAEQSLYEWTPKSTYHIFQVGVDGSNLIQLTGGIWNEFDPCYLPGGRIAFISERRGGYLRCGKRLNPTYTLHSMEPNGTDIIRLSYHETHEWHPSVDNNGMIVYTRWDYVDRDSDIAHHIWTTYPDGRDPRTFHGNYPIVRESRPWMEMSIRAIPNSHKYVAVSTPHHGQAYGTLVMIDQQIEDDRSLSQLKRITPETHFPESEISPGIPAVEGVRRSDFTQAAEVYANPWPLSEDFYLCVYDADAKNYGIYLVDTFGNRELLYRDPNIPCLDPIPLKPRPKPPVLPTMTRQAASDRGKVMETTGTIAVMNVYDSLLKWPEGTEIKGLRIVQIFPKTTPAAAEPNIGVGDQSLARGVLGTVPVEEDGSAYFVVPAGIPFYFQALDERGMAVQSMRSDTYVHPGETLTCQGCHEDKHRFQTEVVRSPLALERSPSRIQPDVEGSNPLLYPQLVQGVLDRNCVSCHETEGAIDLGTQVVGKYGWTQSYESLAPFVWTRYGGNGTGLERNGSSRSIPGQVGARASHLFHLLEEGHYEVQLSKEDLYRLTLWMDCNSTFYGSYHDTERQAQGVAVAPILE
;
A
#
# COMPACT_ATOMS: atom_id res chain seq x y z
N GLU A 1 -33.95 20.90 21.20
CA GLU A 1 -33.70 20.78 19.76
C GLU A 1 -32.28 21.26 19.45
N PRO A 2 -31.53 20.54 18.61
CA PRO A 2 -30.21 20.96 18.15
C PRO A 2 -30.30 22.30 17.39
N LYS A 3 -29.26 23.11 17.47
CA LYS A 3 -29.12 24.36 16.70
C LYS A 3 -28.00 24.18 15.68
N VAL A 4 -28.22 24.73 14.49
CA VAL A 4 -27.29 24.64 13.36
C VAL A 4 -26.72 26.02 13.09
N ARG A 5 -25.43 26.07 12.76
CA ARG A 5 -24.74 27.28 12.34
C ARG A 5 -23.83 26.92 11.19
N ASP A 6 -23.97 27.64 10.09
CA ASP A 6 -22.99 27.65 9.02
C ASP A 6 -21.77 28.49 9.45
N VAL A 7 -20.61 27.85 9.52
CA VAL A 7 -19.34 28.49 9.92
C VAL A 7 -18.81 29.40 8.81
N LEU A 8 -19.12 29.11 7.54
CA LEU A 8 -18.59 29.81 6.38
C LEU A 8 -19.52 30.89 5.84
N ALA A 9 -20.71 31.09 6.44
CA ALA A 9 -21.76 31.99 5.94
C ALA A 9 -21.24 33.39 5.57
N ASP A 10 -20.36 33.95 6.39
CA ASP A 10 -19.78 35.30 6.22
C ASP A 10 -18.28 35.27 5.86
N SER A 11 -17.71 34.08 5.63
CA SER A 11 -16.30 33.91 5.32
C SER A 11 -16.00 34.19 3.85
N THR A 12 -14.86 34.81 3.58
CA THR A 12 -14.26 34.92 2.25
C THR A 12 -12.82 34.43 2.31
N VAL A 13 -12.37 33.73 1.27
CA VAL A 13 -11.00 33.21 1.21
C VAL A 13 -10.01 34.36 1.21
N GLU A 14 -9.01 34.30 2.09
CA GLU A 14 -8.06 35.39 2.34
C GLU A 14 -6.79 35.30 1.48
N ASN A 15 -6.51 34.15 0.86
CA ASN A 15 -5.33 33.95 0.03
C ASN A 15 -5.54 32.92 -1.10
N GLY A 16 -4.53 32.79 -1.96
CA GLY A 16 -4.53 31.76 -2.99
C GLY A 16 -5.42 32.11 -4.18
N ARG A 17 -5.80 31.09 -4.96
CA ARG A 17 -6.51 31.27 -6.24
C ARG A 17 -7.91 31.86 -6.04
N LEU A 18 -8.51 31.63 -4.88
CA LEU A 18 -9.87 32.01 -4.56
C LEU A 18 -9.96 33.26 -3.69
N GLU A 19 -8.86 34.01 -3.51
CA GLU A 19 -8.83 35.23 -2.69
C GLU A 19 -10.00 36.17 -3.03
N GLY A 20 -10.72 36.61 -1.97
CA GLY A 20 -11.90 37.46 -2.05
C GLY A 20 -13.21 36.74 -2.42
N GLN A 21 -13.19 35.43 -2.65
CA GLN A 21 -14.37 34.65 -3.01
C GLN A 21 -14.94 33.88 -1.82
N LYS A 22 -16.25 33.58 -1.86
CA LYS A 22 -16.89 32.63 -0.96
C LYS A 22 -16.78 31.22 -1.52
N LEU A 23 -16.81 30.21 -0.65
CA LEU A 23 -16.88 28.80 -1.05
C LEU A 23 -18.36 28.41 -1.25
N GLU A 24 -18.94 28.82 -2.37
CA GLU A 24 -20.33 28.52 -2.76
C GLU A 24 -20.37 27.46 -3.88
N ASP A 25 -21.46 26.68 -3.96
CA ASP A 25 -21.78 25.74 -5.06
C ASP A 25 -20.72 24.66 -5.40
N GLY A 26 -19.81 24.36 -4.46
CA GLY A 26 -18.78 23.31 -4.60
C GLY A 26 -19.06 22.04 -3.79
N SER A 27 -18.02 21.22 -3.61
CA SER A 27 -18.08 19.99 -2.82
C SER A 27 -17.04 20.00 -1.69
N PHE A 28 -17.48 19.59 -0.49
CA PHE A 28 -16.65 19.45 0.71
C PHE A 28 -16.41 17.98 1.02
N ILE A 29 -15.18 17.64 1.40
CA ILE A 29 -14.84 16.36 2.00
C ILE A 29 -13.84 16.54 3.15
N SER A 30 -13.81 15.56 4.05
CA SER A 30 -12.74 15.30 5.00
C SER A 30 -12.45 16.43 5.99
N LEU A 31 -13.17 16.46 7.11
CA LEU A 31 -13.01 17.44 8.19
C LEU A 31 -12.00 16.97 9.27
N ASP A 32 -11.15 17.87 9.77
CA ASP A 32 -10.42 17.70 11.03
C ASP A 32 -10.42 18.97 11.89
N LEU A 33 -10.30 18.79 13.20
CA LEU A 33 -10.35 19.86 14.20
C LEU A 33 -9.02 19.95 14.96
N SER A 34 -8.49 21.16 15.09
CA SER A 34 -7.28 21.43 15.86
C SER A 34 -7.42 20.98 17.31
N TYR A 35 -6.31 20.63 17.97
CA TYR A 35 -6.34 20.10 19.34
C TYR A 35 -6.93 21.10 20.36
N ASP A 36 -6.79 22.40 20.12
CA ASP A 36 -7.37 23.48 20.94
C ASP A 36 -8.82 23.82 20.56
N ALA A 37 -9.37 23.14 19.55
CA ALA A 37 -10.71 23.33 19.01
C ALA A 37 -11.03 24.74 18.50
N GLN A 38 -10.02 25.43 17.96
CA GLN A 38 -10.17 26.78 17.41
C GLN A 38 -10.17 26.81 15.87
N THR A 39 -9.62 25.79 15.21
CA THR A 39 -9.37 25.82 13.77
C THR A 39 -9.78 24.50 13.12
N LEU A 40 -10.43 24.59 11.97
CA LEU A 40 -10.88 23.48 11.15
C LEU A 40 -9.97 23.34 9.92
N LEU A 41 -9.71 22.10 9.51
CA LEU A 41 -9.19 21.75 8.19
C LEU A 41 -10.26 21.00 7.43
N PHE A 42 -10.36 21.26 6.13
CA PHE A 42 -11.23 20.52 5.23
C PHE A 42 -10.69 20.57 3.80
N ALA A 43 -11.18 19.69 2.93
CA ALA A 43 -10.90 19.77 1.51
C ALA A 43 -12.15 20.24 0.74
N TRP A 44 -11.93 21.10 -0.25
CA TRP A 44 -12.99 21.66 -1.07
C TRP A 44 -12.60 21.77 -2.54
N THR A 45 -13.60 21.68 -3.41
CA THR A 45 -13.47 21.88 -4.87
C THR A 45 -14.67 22.62 -5.44
N GLU A 46 -14.48 23.42 -6.49
CA GLU A 46 -15.59 23.94 -7.31
C GLU A 46 -16.40 22.83 -7.98
N ALA A 47 -15.90 21.58 -7.99
CA ALA A 47 -16.53 20.44 -8.65
C ALA A 47 -16.82 20.70 -10.14
N GLU A 48 -15.95 21.48 -10.79
CA GLU A 48 -16.05 21.73 -12.23
C GLU A 48 -15.98 20.39 -12.96
N GLN A 49 -17.00 20.11 -13.77
CA GLN A 49 -17.04 18.87 -14.54
C GLN A 49 -15.91 18.89 -15.56
N SER A 50 -14.93 18.02 -15.35
CA SER A 50 -13.85 17.75 -16.27
C SER A 50 -13.77 16.25 -16.54
N LEU A 51 -13.47 15.86 -17.78
CA LEU A 51 -13.30 14.47 -18.17
C LEU A 51 -11.84 14.23 -18.49
N TYR A 52 -11.19 13.39 -17.68
CA TYR A 52 -9.81 12.93 -17.90
C TYR A 52 -8.73 14.02 -17.86
N GLU A 53 -9.09 15.21 -17.39
CA GLU A 53 -8.18 16.34 -17.16
C GLU A 53 -8.40 16.85 -15.73
N TRP A 54 -7.33 16.97 -14.95
CA TRP A 54 -7.39 17.55 -13.62
C TRP A 54 -7.04 19.03 -13.71
N THR A 55 -8.02 19.88 -13.43
CA THR A 55 -7.84 21.33 -13.35
C THR A 55 -7.85 21.78 -11.89
N PRO A 56 -7.37 22.99 -11.58
CA PRO A 56 -7.51 23.54 -10.23
C PRO A 56 -8.95 23.67 -9.72
N LYS A 57 -9.95 23.57 -10.60
CA LYS A 57 -11.39 23.67 -10.27
C LYS A 57 -12.10 22.31 -10.23
N SER A 58 -11.46 21.25 -10.73
CA SER A 58 -11.97 19.88 -10.72
C SER A 58 -11.22 18.99 -9.71
N THR A 59 -10.35 19.58 -8.89
CA THR A 59 -9.53 18.92 -7.86
C THR A 59 -9.86 19.47 -6.49
N TYR A 60 -9.76 18.61 -5.48
CA TYR A 60 -9.84 19.01 -4.07
C TYR A 60 -8.55 19.69 -3.61
N HIS A 61 -8.70 20.81 -2.90
CA HIS A 61 -7.62 21.51 -2.22
C HIS A 61 -7.92 21.63 -0.73
N ILE A 62 -6.87 21.68 0.09
CA ILE A 62 -7.01 21.80 1.55
C ILE A 62 -7.18 23.28 1.93
N PHE A 63 -8.15 23.54 2.79
CA PHE A 63 -8.44 24.83 3.39
C PHE A 63 -8.36 24.76 4.91
N GLN A 64 -8.12 25.92 5.51
CA GLN A 64 -8.19 26.15 6.94
C GLN A 64 -9.19 27.26 7.25
N VAL A 65 -9.92 27.18 8.37
CA VAL A 65 -10.76 28.27 8.86
C VAL A 65 -10.87 28.24 10.38
N GLY A 66 -11.02 29.40 11.02
CA GLY A 66 -11.40 29.51 12.42
C GLY A 66 -12.82 29.00 12.67
N VAL A 67 -13.10 28.45 13.85
CA VAL A 67 -14.45 27.99 14.23
C VAL A 67 -15.47 29.13 14.34
N ASP A 68 -15.02 30.38 14.30
CA ASP A 68 -15.83 31.59 14.21
C ASP A 68 -16.05 32.10 12.78
N GLY A 69 -15.47 31.44 11.77
CA GLY A 69 -15.52 31.82 10.36
C GLY A 69 -14.40 32.75 9.89
N SER A 70 -13.48 33.14 10.78
CA SER A 70 -12.32 33.97 10.41
C SER A 70 -11.18 33.16 9.76
N ASN A 71 -10.23 33.82 9.10
CA ASN A 71 -8.99 33.21 8.60
C ASN A 71 -9.25 32.02 7.66
N LEU A 72 -10.20 32.18 6.72
CA LEU A 72 -10.44 31.19 5.68
C LEU A 72 -9.30 31.24 4.67
N ILE A 73 -8.43 30.24 4.68
CA ILE A 73 -7.17 30.22 3.93
C ILE A 73 -7.13 28.96 3.05
N GLN A 74 -6.78 29.13 1.78
CA GLN A 74 -6.43 28.02 0.89
C GLN A 74 -4.97 27.63 1.13
N LEU A 75 -4.73 26.40 1.59
CA LEU A 75 -3.39 25.89 1.91
C LEU A 75 -2.72 25.22 0.71
N THR A 76 -3.51 24.60 -0.17
CA THR A 76 -2.96 23.88 -1.32
C THR A 76 -3.58 24.29 -2.65
N GLY A 77 -2.93 23.90 -3.74
CA GLY A 77 -3.26 24.33 -5.10
C GLY A 77 -2.59 23.48 -6.17
N GLY A 78 -3.05 23.65 -7.41
CA GLY A 78 -2.52 22.97 -8.59
C GLY A 78 -3.53 22.02 -9.21
N ILE A 79 -3.04 20.90 -9.75
CA ILE A 79 -3.83 19.91 -10.51
C ILE A 79 -3.89 18.55 -9.79
N TRP A 80 -3.70 18.55 -8.47
CA TRP A 80 -3.67 17.34 -7.66
C TRP A 80 -4.86 17.34 -6.73
N ASN A 81 -5.53 16.20 -6.56
CA ASN A 81 -6.44 16.03 -5.43
C ASN A 81 -5.64 15.94 -4.13
N GLU A 82 -6.03 16.79 -3.18
CA GLU A 82 -5.47 16.85 -1.83
C GLU A 82 -6.60 16.88 -0.81
N PHE A 83 -6.65 15.87 0.05
CA PHE A 83 -7.78 15.60 0.93
C PHE A 83 -7.34 14.82 2.18
N ASP A 84 -8.29 14.53 3.07
CA ASP A 84 -8.06 13.90 4.38
C ASP A 84 -6.95 14.56 5.23
N PRO A 85 -7.03 15.89 5.49
CA PRO A 85 -6.05 16.54 6.34
C PRO A 85 -6.18 16.09 7.80
N CYS A 86 -5.07 15.98 8.52
CA CYS A 86 -5.06 15.91 9.97
C CYS A 86 -3.89 16.67 10.60
N TYR A 87 -4.13 17.24 11.77
CA TYR A 87 -3.09 17.96 12.53
C TYR A 87 -2.09 17.01 13.17
N LEU A 88 -0.79 17.19 12.92
CA LEU A 88 0.26 16.46 13.61
C LEU A 88 0.62 17.15 14.95
N PRO A 89 1.03 16.40 15.98
CA PRO A 89 1.48 16.99 17.23
C PRO A 89 2.67 17.94 17.06
N GLY A 90 3.53 17.70 16.08
CA GLY A 90 4.67 18.58 15.75
C GLY A 90 4.28 19.94 15.15
N GLY A 91 3.02 20.15 14.79
CA GLY A 91 2.50 21.38 14.21
C GLY A 91 2.25 21.29 12.70
N ARG A 92 2.99 20.44 11.98
CA ARG A 92 2.73 20.15 10.56
C ARG A 92 1.33 19.54 10.34
N ILE A 93 0.85 19.59 9.10
CA ILE A 93 -0.41 18.99 8.67
C ILE A 93 -0.08 17.79 7.79
N ALA A 94 -0.59 16.60 8.12
CA ALA A 94 -0.54 15.43 7.24
C ALA A 94 -1.81 15.35 6.39
N PHE A 95 -1.72 14.79 5.18
CA PHE A 95 -2.84 14.68 4.26
C PHE A 95 -2.57 13.66 3.15
N ILE A 96 -3.59 13.31 2.38
CA ILE A 96 -3.51 12.42 1.22
C ILE A 96 -3.39 13.26 -0.06
N SER A 97 -2.46 12.88 -0.95
CA SER A 97 -2.18 13.61 -2.19
C SER A 97 -1.79 12.71 -3.35
N GLU A 98 -2.21 13.10 -4.55
CA GLU A 98 -1.82 12.50 -5.84
C GLU A 98 -0.40 12.89 -6.30
N ARG A 99 0.32 13.77 -5.58
CA ARG A 99 1.66 14.27 -5.96
C ARG A 99 2.76 13.21 -6.08
N ARG A 100 2.53 11.97 -5.64
CA ARG A 100 3.45 10.84 -5.87
C ARG A 100 3.38 10.34 -7.32
N GLY A 101 2.30 10.65 -8.03
CA GLY A 101 2.07 10.31 -9.44
C GLY A 101 1.36 8.96 -9.59
N GLY A 102 1.55 8.30 -10.73
CA GLY A 102 1.12 6.93 -10.98
C GLY A 102 -0.39 6.68 -10.99
N TYR A 103 -0.76 5.44 -11.28
CA TYR A 103 -2.14 5.02 -11.47
C TYR A 103 -2.41 3.68 -10.79
N LEU A 104 -3.69 3.48 -10.48
CA LEU A 104 -4.24 2.23 -9.99
C LEU A 104 -3.89 1.04 -10.91
N ARG A 105 -3.57 -0.12 -10.31
CA ARG A 105 -3.27 -1.35 -11.08
C ARG A 105 -4.49 -2.16 -11.47
N CYS A 106 -5.65 -1.89 -10.88
CA CYS A 106 -6.91 -2.51 -11.23
C CYS A 106 -7.83 -1.56 -12.03
N GLY A 107 -8.82 -2.14 -12.71
CA GLY A 107 -9.82 -1.37 -13.46
C GLY A 107 -9.31 -0.76 -14.77
N LYS A 108 -10.18 0.04 -15.38
CA LYS A 108 -9.95 0.74 -16.66
C LYS A 108 -10.13 2.25 -16.57
N ARG A 109 -10.40 2.75 -15.36
CA ARG A 109 -10.64 4.18 -15.11
C ARG A 109 -9.30 4.85 -14.86
N LEU A 110 -9.21 6.10 -15.30
CA LEU A 110 -8.14 7.02 -14.98
C LEU A 110 -8.20 7.35 -13.48
N ASN A 111 -7.58 6.50 -12.67
CA ASN A 111 -7.54 6.62 -11.21
C ASN A 111 -6.08 6.86 -10.77
N PRO A 112 -5.66 8.13 -10.61
CA PRO A 112 -4.36 8.45 -10.06
C PRO A 112 -4.20 7.85 -8.67
N THR A 113 -2.97 7.46 -8.35
CA THR A 113 -2.67 6.94 -7.03
C THR A 113 -2.37 8.09 -6.08
N TYR A 114 -2.92 8.05 -4.87
CA TYR A 114 -2.71 9.05 -3.82
C TYR A 114 -2.15 8.42 -2.54
N THR A 115 -1.26 9.14 -1.86
CA THR A 115 -0.42 8.67 -0.75
C THR A 115 -0.21 9.75 0.30
N LEU A 116 0.30 9.37 1.46
CA LEU A 116 0.52 10.29 2.58
C LEU A 116 1.60 11.36 2.30
N HIS A 117 1.28 12.62 2.59
CA HIS A 117 2.14 13.80 2.49
C HIS A 117 2.01 14.64 3.77
N SER A 118 2.91 15.61 3.95
CA SER A 118 2.75 16.65 4.97
C SER A 118 3.21 18.02 4.51
N MET A 119 2.74 19.07 5.18
CA MET A 119 3.11 20.46 4.95
C MET A 119 3.24 21.23 6.26
N GLU A 120 3.89 22.40 6.20
CA GLU A 120 3.83 23.40 7.27
C GLU A 120 2.41 23.98 7.40
N PRO A 121 2.02 24.53 8.57
CA PRO A 121 0.69 25.10 8.80
C PRO A 121 0.25 26.16 7.78
N ASN A 122 1.19 26.81 7.11
CA ASN A 122 0.95 27.85 6.12
C ASN A 122 0.85 27.32 4.67
N GLY A 123 0.81 25.99 4.47
CA GLY A 123 0.74 25.35 3.16
C GLY A 123 2.09 25.18 2.45
N THR A 124 3.19 25.62 3.06
CA THR A 124 4.54 25.51 2.47
C THR A 124 5.22 24.17 2.82
N ASP A 125 6.35 23.88 2.16
CA ASP A 125 7.17 22.68 2.41
C ASP A 125 6.38 21.38 2.34
N ILE A 126 5.57 21.22 1.29
CA ILE A 126 4.90 19.94 1.01
C ILE A 126 5.96 18.86 0.75
N ILE A 127 5.98 17.84 1.59
CA ILE A 127 6.85 16.66 1.47
C ILE A 127 6.02 15.39 1.38
N ARG A 128 6.57 14.38 0.72
CA ARG A 128 5.98 13.04 0.66
C ARG A 128 6.37 12.26 1.90
N LEU A 129 5.40 11.69 2.60
CA LEU A 129 5.64 10.80 3.74
C LEU A 129 5.64 9.33 3.32
N SER A 130 4.93 8.99 2.24
CA SER A 130 4.84 7.61 1.75
C SER A 130 5.19 7.48 0.28
N TYR A 131 6.08 6.53 -0.04
CA TYR A 131 6.45 6.17 -1.41
C TYR A 131 5.73 4.89 -1.88
N HIS A 132 4.68 4.47 -1.16
CA HIS A 132 3.87 3.29 -1.47
C HIS A 132 3.30 3.35 -2.90
N GLU A 133 3.23 2.20 -3.56
CA GLU A 133 2.88 2.13 -5.00
C GLU A 133 1.38 2.31 -5.31
N THR A 134 0.51 2.06 -4.33
CA THR A 134 -0.97 2.15 -4.42
C THR A 134 -1.56 3.14 -3.42
N HIS A 135 -2.88 3.13 -3.25
CA HIS A 135 -3.64 4.12 -2.49
C HIS A 135 -3.52 3.99 -0.96
N GLU A 136 -3.58 5.15 -0.30
CA GLU A 136 -3.69 5.30 1.15
C GLU A 136 -4.80 6.30 1.49
N TRP A 137 -5.47 6.17 2.64
CA TRP A 137 -6.64 6.98 3.00
C TRP A 137 -6.71 7.36 4.48
N HIS A 138 -7.49 8.42 4.76
CA HIS A 138 -7.99 8.79 6.08
C HIS A 138 -6.94 8.76 7.21
N PRO A 139 -5.78 9.43 7.07
CA PRO A 139 -4.83 9.53 8.16
C PRO A 139 -5.45 10.22 9.38
N SER A 140 -5.13 9.68 10.56
CA SER A 140 -5.37 10.31 11.85
C SER A 140 -4.15 10.11 12.77
N VAL A 141 -4.16 10.72 13.96
CA VAL A 141 -3.05 10.60 14.92
C VAL A 141 -3.50 9.77 16.12
N ASP A 142 -2.70 8.77 16.50
CA ASP A 142 -2.98 7.93 17.66
C ASP A 142 -2.62 8.60 19.00
N ASN A 143 -2.88 7.89 20.09
CA ASN A 143 -2.58 8.36 21.45
C ASN A 143 -1.08 8.50 21.73
N ASN A 144 -0.20 7.94 20.89
CA ASN A 144 1.25 7.97 21.01
C ASN A 144 1.91 9.01 20.09
N GLY A 145 1.14 9.69 19.25
CA GLY A 145 1.62 10.68 18.29
C GLY A 145 2.07 10.09 16.96
N MET A 146 1.77 8.82 16.68
CA MET A 146 1.96 8.16 15.38
C MET A 146 0.82 8.53 14.43
N ILE A 147 1.09 8.52 13.13
CA ILE A 147 0.04 8.58 12.10
C ILE A 147 -0.53 7.18 11.91
N VAL A 148 -1.84 7.06 11.85
CA VAL A 148 -2.59 5.83 11.56
C VAL A 148 -3.47 6.06 10.34
N TYR A 149 -3.47 5.12 9.41
CA TYR A 149 -4.12 5.29 8.11
C TYR A 149 -4.49 3.93 7.51
N THR A 150 -5.34 3.96 6.49
CA THR A 150 -5.62 2.78 5.68
C THR A 150 -4.64 2.72 4.52
N ARG A 151 -4.00 1.58 4.28
CA ARG A 151 -3.18 1.36 3.08
C ARG A 151 -3.68 0.15 2.32
N TRP A 152 -3.77 0.30 1.01
CA TRP A 152 -3.99 -0.81 0.10
C TRP A 152 -2.68 -1.48 -0.28
N ASP A 153 -2.26 -2.47 0.48
CA ASP A 153 -1.01 -3.17 0.22
C ASP A 153 -1.32 -4.43 -0.59
N TYR A 154 -0.92 -4.55 -1.86
CA TYR A 154 -1.20 -5.78 -2.63
C TYR A 154 -0.14 -6.17 -3.67
N VAL A 155 1.13 -6.04 -3.30
CA VAL A 155 2.24 -6.53 -4.15
C VAL A 155 2.14 -8.04 -4.31
N ASP A 156 1.98 -8.48 -5.57
CA ASP A 156 1.87 -9.87 -5.97
C ASP A 156 0.83 -10.66 -5.15
N ARG A 157 -0.29 -10.05 -4.73
CA ARG A 157 -1.39 -10.68 -3.97
C ARG A 157 -2.77 -10.15 -4.36
N ASP A 158 -3.83 -10.73 -3.80
CA ASP A 158 -5.22 -10.40 -4.10
C ASP A 158 -5.50 -8.90 -3.92
N SER A 159 -6.13 -8.29 -4.93
CA SER A 159 -6.33 -6.84 -4.93
C SER A 159 -7.41 -6.38 -3.97
N ASP A 160 -8.34 -7.22 -3.53
CA ASP A 160 -9.56 -6.67 -2.95
C ASP A 160 -9.49 -6.60 -1.42
N ILE A 161 -8.64 -7.41 -0.79
CA ILE A 161 -8.78 -7.79 0.63
C ILE A 161 -7.65 -7.33 1.55
N ALA A 162 -6.91 -6.32 1.12
CA ALA A 162 -5.70 -5.87 1.81
C ALA A 162 -5.67 -4.35 2.03
N HIS A 163 -6.79 -3.78 2.48
CA HIS A 163 -6.95 -2.35 2.76
C HIS A 163 -7.15 -2.11 4.26
N HIS A 164 -6.09 -2.30 5.05
CA HIS A 164 -6.20 -2.38 6.51
C HIS A 164 -5.40 -1.28 7.21
N ILE A 165 -5.45 -1.28 8.54
CA ILE A 165 -4.71 -0.34 9.39
C ILE A 165 -3.18 -0.46 9.24
N TRP A 166 -2.54 0.69 9.04
CA TRP A 166 -1.11 0.89 9.09
C TRP A 166 -0.76 2.06 10.01
N THR A 167 0.44 2.03 10.56
CA THR A 167 1.00 3.09 11.41
C THR A 167 2.35 3.54 10.86
N THR A 168 2.67 4.83 10.99
CA THR A 168 3.96 5.42 10.62
C THR A 168 4.30 6.60 11.53
N TYR A 169 5.57 6.96 11.65
CA TYR A 169 5.95 8.16 12.39
C TYR A 169 5.48 9.43 11.67
N PRO A 170 5.35 10.58 12.37
CA PRO A 170 4.99 11.86 11.77
C PRO A 170 5.89 12.32 10.61
N ASP A 171 7.12 11.83 10.55
CA ASP A 171 8.09 12.07 9.47
C ASP A 171 8.13 10.94 8.42
N GLY A 172 7.13 10.05 8.42
CA GLY A 172 6.86 9.04 7.38
C GLY A 172 7.70 7.77 7.46
N ARG A 173 8.65 7.68 8.38
CA ARG A 173 9.54 6.53 8.54
C ARG A 173 8.84 5.33 9.16
N ASP A 174 9.42 4.15 8.92
CA ASP A 174 9.02 2.90 9.57
C ASP A 174 7.52 2.56 9.49
N PRO A 175 6.90 2.52 8.30
CA PRO A 175 5.50 2.11 8.17
C PRO A 175 5.31 0.64 8.55
N ARG A 176 4.36 0.34 9.45
CA ARG A 176 4.09 -1.01 9.97
C ARG A 176 2.59 -1.33 10.02
N THR A 177 2.29 -2.62 10.06
CA THR A 177 0.93 -3.13 10.33
C THR A 177 1.01 -4.37 11.20
N PHE A 178 0.07 -4.56 12.12
CA PHE A 178 -0.05 -5.75 13.00
C PHE A 178 -1.37 -6.49 12.74
N HIS A 179 -2.12 -6.07 11.71
CA HIS A 179 -3.49 -6.47 11.51
C HIS A 179 -3.73 -6.85 10.05
N GLY A 180 -4.15 -8.09 9.81
CA GLY A 180 -5.21 -8.35 8.84
C GLY A 180 -4.88 -8.36 7.35
N ASN A 181 -3.63 -8.10 6.99
CA ASN A 181 -3.19 -8.09 5.59
C ASN A 181 -3.03 -9.50 4.95
N TYR A 182 -3.21 -10.58 5.72
CA TYR A 182 -2.95 -11.95 5.24
C TYR A 182 -4.06 -12.96 5.59
N PRO A 183 -5.30 -12.75 5.11
CA PRO A 183 -6.38 -13.72 5.31
C PRO A 183 -6.06 -15.09 4.71
N ILE A 184 -6.65 -16.13 5.31
CA ILE A 184 -6.71 -17.48 4.73
C ILE A 184 -7.94 -17.60 3.83
N VAL A 185 -9.07 -17.04 4.26
CA VAL A 185 -10.34 -17.04 3.52
C VAL A 185 -10.73 -15.58 3.26
N ARG A 186 -11.02 -15.27 2.00
CA ARG A 186 -11.30 -13.90 1.54
C ARG A 186 -12.49 -13.27 2.26
N GLU A 187 -13.49 -14.07 2.60
CA GLU A 187 -14.76 -13.70 3.23
C GLU A 187 -14.74 -13.78 4.77
N SER A 188 -13.61 -14.14 5.38
CA SER A 188 -13.53 -14.31 6.84
C SER A 188 -13.46 -13.00 7.62
N ARG A 189 -13.21 -11.89 6.94
CA ARG A 189 -12.92 -10.56 7.51
C ARG A 189 -13.40 -9.46 6.56
N PRO A 190 -13.56 -8.22 7.04
CA PRO A 190 -13.81 -7.10 6.14
C PRO A 190 -12.66 -6.97 5.12
N TRP A 191 -13.00 -6.58 3.89
CA TRP A 191 -12.00 -6.37 2.83
C TRP A 191 -11.24 -5.06 3.00
N MET A 192 -11.90 -4.07 3.60
CA MET A 192 -11.33 -2.77 3.90
C MET A 192 -11.74 -2.28 5.29
N GLU A 193 -10.85 -1.53 5.92
CA GLU A 193 -11.05 -0.80 7.17
C GLU A 193 -10.65 0.65 6.96
N MET A 194 -11.57 1.59 7.16
CA MET A 194 -11.39 3.02 6.87
C MET A 194 -11.79 3.91 8.05
N SER A 195 -11.48 5.22 7.96
CA SER A 195 -11.74 6.22 9.01
C SER A 195 -11.23 5.78 10.38
N ILE A 196 -10.02 5.21 10.41
CA ILE A 196 -9.44 4.61 11.61
C ILE A 196 -9.09 5.72 12.61
N ARG A 197 -9.55 5.59 13.86
CA ARG A 197 -9.25 6.53 14.95
C ARG A 197 -8.88 5.81 16.24
N ALA A 198 -7.87 6.30 16.94
CA ALA A 198 -7.53 5.81 18.27
C ALA A 198 -8.63 6.13 19.28
N ILE A 199 -8.97 5.16 20.13
CA ILE A 199 -9.96 5.36 21.20
C ILE A 199 -9.27 6.09 22.37
N PRO A 200 -9.83 7.18 22.90
CA PRO A 200 -9.22 7.92 24.01
C PRO A 200 -8.98 7.03 25.24
N ASN A 201 -7.81 7.17 25.87
CA ASN A 201 -7.39 6.39 27.04
C ASN A 201 -7.39 4.87 26.83
N SER A 202 -7.19 4.43 25.59
CA SER A 202 -7.12 3.01 25.20
C SER A 202 -5.96 2.77 24.23
N HIS A 203 -5.59 1.50 24.06
CA HIS A 203 -4.67 1.03 23.01
C HIS A 203 -5.41 0.59 21.74
N LYS A 204 -6.75 0.63 21.75
CA LYS A 204 -7.60 0.15 20.67
C LYS A 204 -7.97 1.25 19.69
N TYR A 205 -8.42 0.83 18.52
CA TYR A 205 -8.90 1.72 17.47
C TYR A 205 -10.36 1.43 17.16
N VAL A 206 -11.05 2.41 16.58
CA VAL A 206 -12.33 2.21 15.88
C VAL A 206 -12.13 2.45 14.39
N ALA A 207 -12.86 1.72 13.56
CA ALA A 207 -12.89 1.87 12.12
C ALA A 207 -14.29 1.57 11.57
N VAL A 208 -14.53 1.94 10.32
CA VAL A 208 -15.67 1.43 9.53
C VAL A 208 -15.15 0.38 8.55
N SER A 209 -15.82 -0.77 8.46
CA SER A 209 -15.53 -1.76 7.42
C SER A 209 -16.15 -1.30 6.10
N THR A 210 -15.45 -1.36 4.97
CA THR A 210 -15.98 -0.86 3.70
C THR A 210 -15.84 -1.90 2.59
N PRO A 211 -16.68 -1.84 1.54
CA PRO A 211 -16.52 -2.66 0.35
C PRO A 211 -15.29 -2.20 -0.47
N HIS A 212 -14.72 -3.10 -1.25
CA HIS A 212 -13.74 -2.75 -2.28
C HIS A 212 -14.37 -1.97 -3.44
N HIS A 213 -15.61 -2.28 -3.85
CA HIS A 213 -16.35 -1.57 -4.91
C HIS A 213 -17.58 -0.80 -4.41
N GLY A 214 -17.40 0.08 -3.44
CA GLY A 214 -18.48 0.93 -2.96
C GLY A 214 -17.98 2.20 -2.27
N GLN A 215 -18.82 2.76 -1.42
CA GLN A 215 -18.48 3.95 -0.65
C GLN A 215 -17.81 3.55 0.67
N ALA A 216 -17.18 4.51 1.35
CA ALA A 216 -16.50 4.29 2.64
C ALA A 216 -17.47 4.12 3.83
N TYR A 217 -18.48 3.26 3.67
CA TYR A 217 -19.55 2.99 4.62
C TYR A 217 -19.67 1.48 4.88
N GLY A 218 -20.12 1.12 6.08
CA GLY A 218 -20.37 -0.25 6.47
C GLY A 218 -20.48 -0.44 7.98
N THR A 219 -20.08 -1.59 8.49
CA THR A 219 -20.14 -1.91 9.92
C THR A 219 -19.05 -1.20 10.72
N LEU A 220 -19.40 -0.67 11.89
CA LEU A 220 -18.42 -0.14 12.83
C LEU A 220 -17.73 -1.28 13.58
N VAL A 221 -16.40 -1.25 13.62
CA VAL A 221 -15.57 -2.25 14.30
C VAL A 221 -14.56 -1.59 15.22
N MET A 222 -14.26 -2.26 16.32
CA MET A 222 -13.13 -1.96 17.19
C MET A 222 -11.99 -2.92 16.87
N ILE A 223 -10.77 -2.39 16.76
CA ILE A 223 -9.54 -3.13 16.46
C ILE A 223 -8.67 -3.17 17.73
N ASP A 224 -8.29 -4.37 18.15
CA ASP A 224 -7.35 -4.61 19.23
C ASP A 224 -6.13 -5.39 18.72
N GLN A 225 -5.03 -4.67 18.50
CA GLN A 225 -3.78 -5.23 18.00
C GLN A 225 -2.93 -5.92 19.08
N GLN A 226 -3.35 -5.94 20.36
CA GLN A 226 -2.67 -6.74 21.39
C GLN A 226 -3.04 -8.21 21.32
N ILE A 227 -4.20 -8.53 20.74
CA ILE A 227 -4.64 -9.89 20.45
C ILE A 227 -3.87 -10.40 19.23
N GLU A 228 -3.45 -11.66 19.23
CA GLU A 228 -2.80 -12.28 18.07
C GLU A 228 -3.78 -12.38 16.89
N ASP A 229 -3.32 -12.01 15.69
CA ASP A 229 -4.09 -12.10 14.44
C ASP A 229 -4.27 -13.57 14.02
N ASP A 230 -5.49 -14.09 14.17
CA ASP A 230 -5.88 -15.42 13.71
C ASP A 230 -6.11 -15.49 12.19
N ARG A 231 -5.81 -14.39 11.49
CA ARG A 231 -6.00 -14.17 10.05
C ARG A 231 -7.49 -14.14 9.66
N SER A 232 -8.33 -13.80 10.62
CA SER A 232 -9.77 -13.70 10.54
C SER A 232 -10.24 -12.50 11.38
N LEU A 233 -10.96 -12.73 12.49
CA LEU A 233 -11.64 -11.71 13.29
C LEU A 233 -11.16 -11.62 14.73
N SER A 234 -10.11 -12.35 15.16
CA SER A 234 -9.69 -12.34 16.58
C SER A 234 -9.42 -10.94 17.13
N GLN A 235 -8.86 -10.06 16.29
CA GLN A 235 -8.54 -8.68 16.61
C GLN A 235 -9.72 -7.71 16.42
N LEU A 236 -10.87 -8.17 15.92
CA LEU A 236 -12.04 -7.33 15.61
C LEU A 236 -13.22 -7.61 16.52
N LYS A 237 -13.75 -6.56 17.16
CA LYS A 237 -15.07 -6.57 17.79
C LYS A 237 -16.04 -5.72 16.98
N ARG A 238 -17.15 -6.31 16.52
CA ARG A 238 -18.23 -5.54 15.86
C ARG A 238 -18.95 -4.68 16.89
N ILE A 239 -19.06 -3.39 16.61
CA ILE A 239 -19.83 -2.43 17.41
C ILE A 239 -21.29 -2.44 16.94
N THR A 240 -21.52 -2.55 15.63
CA THR A 240 -22.84 -2.63 14.99
C THR A 240 -23.05 -4.01 14.35
N PRO A 241 -23.19 -5.09 15.15
CA PRO A 241 -23.21 -6.47 14.65
C PRO A 241 -24.45 -6.80 13.80
N GLU A 242 -25.48 -5.96 13.79
CA GLU A 242 -26.66 -6.10 12.94
C GLU A 242 -26.38 -5.78 11.46
N THR A 243 -25.25 -5.11 11.17
CA THR A 243 -24.83 -4.75 9.82
C THR A 243 -23.77 -5.72 9.30
N HIS A 244 -23.86 -6.06 8.02
CA HIS A 244 -22.92 -6.94 7.34
C HIS A 244 -21.58 -6.25 7.11
N PHE A 245 -20.49 -7.01 7.02
CA PHE A 245 -19.31 -6.49 6.33
C PHE A 245 -19.61 -6.38 4.83
N PRO A 246 -19.60 -5.18 4.23
CA PRO A 246 -19.93 -5.00 2.83
C PRO A 246 -18.99 -5.82 1.93
N GLU A 247 -19.55 -6.45 0.90
CA GLU A 247 -18.92 -7.36 -0.06
C GLU A 247 -18.30 -8.67 0.49
N SER A 248 -17.85 -8.70 1.74
CA SER A 248 -17.24 -9.90 2.32
C SER A 248 -18.25 -10.89 2.91
N GLU A 249 -19.47 -10.44 3.25
CA GLU A 249 -20.48 -11.25 3.94
C GLU A 249 -21.87 -11.21 3.30
N ILE A 250 -22.65 -12.30 3.47
CA ILE A 250 -24.05 -12.41 3.03
C ILE A 250 -25.08 -12.31 4.16
N SER A 251 -24.67 -12.55 5.41
CA SER A 251 -25.46 -12.36 6.64
C SER A 251 -24.52 -12.01 7.79
N PRO A 252 -24.92 -11.25 8.83
CA PRO A 252 -24.02 -10.96 9.93
C PRO A 252 -23.50 -12.25 10.58
N GLY A 253 -22.17 -12.40 10.60
CA GLY A 253 -21.49 -13.60 11.10
C GLY A 253 -21.51 -14.82 10.15
N ILE A 254 -22.01 -14.68 8.92
CA ILE A 254 -21.98 -15.72 7.88
C ILE A 254 -21.22 -15.20 6.65
N PRO A 255 -20.02 -15.75 6.37
CA PRO A 255 -19.23 -15.41 5.18
C PRO A 255 -20.03 -15.57 3.89
N ALA A 256 -19.71 -14.77 2.87
CA ALA A 256 -20.33 -14.90 1.56
C ALA A 256 -20.06 -16.29 0.94
N VAL A 257 -21.07 -16.86 0.26
CA VAL A 257 -20.98 -18.16 -0.43
C VAL A 257 -20.77 -17.92 -1.92
N GLU A 258 -19.93 -18.76 -2.52
CA GLU A 258 -19.65 -18.76 -3.96
C GLU A 258 -20.95 -18.84 -4.80
N GLY A 259 -21.08 -17.97 -5.80
CA GLY A 259 -22.23 -17.96 -6.73
C GLY A 259 -23.43 -17.09 -6.32
N VAL A 260 -23.43 -16.47 -5.13
CA VAL A 260 -24.45 -15.46 -4.76
C VAL A 260 -24.05 -14.08 -5.30
N ARG A 261 -24.98 -13.33 -5.92
CA ARG A 261 -24.69 -12.02 -6.52
C ARG A 261 -24.29 -11.00 -5.46
N ARG A 262 -23.04 -10.54 -5.52
CA ARG A 262 -22.44 -9.56 -4.59
C ARG A 262 -23.20 -8.22 -4.55
N SER A 263 -23.79 -7.79 -5.67
CA SER A 263 -24.50 -6.51 -5.83
C SER A 263 -25.73 -6.36 -4.94
N ASP A 264 -26.32 -7.46 -4.49
CA ASP A 264 -27.61 -7.43 -3.79
C ASP A 264 -27.43 -7.14 -2.28
N PHE A 265 -26.18 -7.16 -1.77
CA PHE A 265 -25.86 -7.01 -0.34
C PHE A 265 -25.08 -5.73 -0.01
N THR A 266 -24.39 -5.11 -0.98
CA THR A 266 -23.51 -3.95 -0.70
C THR A 266 -24.31 -2.73 -0.24
N GLN A 267 -25.39 -2.39 -0.96
CA GLN A 267 -26.15 -1.18 -0.66
C GLN A 267 -26.91 -1.24 0.68
N ALA A 268 -27.30 -2.44 1.14
CA ALA A 268 -27.95 -2.62 2.44
C ALA A 268 -26.96 -2.59 3.62
N ALA A 269 -25.67 -2.77 3.36
CA ALA A 269 -24.62 -2.80 4.38
C ALA A 269 -23.93 -1.45 4.57
N GLU A 270 -23.92 -0.58 3.56
CA GLU A 270 -23.29 0.74 3.55
C GLU A 270 -24.04 1.80 4.39
N VAL A 271 -24.40 1.48 5.63
CA VAL A 271 -25.33 2.29 6.46
C VAL A 271 -24.67 3.10 7.58
N TYR A 272 -23.44 2.79 8.00
CA TYR A 272 -22.67 3.63 8.94
C TYR A 272 -21.34 4.12 8.35
N ALA A 273 -20.83 5.27 8.81
CA ALA A 273 -19.46 5.73 8.51
C ALA A 273 -18.93 6.73 9.55
N ASN A 274 -17.68 7.17 9.32
CA ASN A 274 -16.95 8.20 10.06
C ASN A 274 -17.08 8.10 11.60
N PRO A 275 -16.71 6.95 12.21
CA PRO A 275 -16.79 6.81 13.65
C PRO A 275 -15.82 7.78 14.35
N TRP A 276 -16.32 8.48 15.36
CA TRP A 276 -15.53 9.28 16.29
C TRP A 276 -15.66 8.72 17.71
N PRO A 277 -14.59 8.15 18.29
CA PRO A 277 -14.68 7.51 19.60
C PRO A 277 -14.75 8.54 20.73
N LEU A 278 -15.68 8.33 21.66
CA LEU A 278 -15.76 9.04 22.94
C LEU A 278 -15.17 8.21 24.09
N SER A 279 -15.34 6.89 24.02
CA SER A 279 -14.74 5.87 24.88
C SER A 279 -14.75 4.51 24.13
N GLU A 280 -14.35 3.42 24.79
CA GLU A 280 -14.53 2.07 24.23
C GLU A 280 -16.00 1.65 24.06
N ASP A 281 -16.93 2.37 24.71
CA ASP A 281 -18.35 2.02 24.71
C ASP A 281 -19.23 2.99 23.91
N PHE A 282 -18.77 4.21 23.63
CA PHE A 282 -19.58 5.26 22.98
C PHE A 282 -18.85 5.91 21.81
N TYR A 283 -19.57 6.08 20.71
CA TYR A 283 -19.07 6.62 19.44
C TYR A 283 -20.07 7.58 18.84
N LEU A 284 -19.60 8.70 18.28
CA LEU A 284 -20.37 9.40 17.27
C LEU A 284 -20.15 8.70 15.92
N CYS A 285 -21.15 8.68 15.06
CA CYS A 285 -21.00 8.22 13.69
C CYS A 285 -22.07 8.86 12.82
N VAL A 286 -22.01 8.58 11.52
CA VAL A 286 -23.13 8.85 10.63
C VAL A 286 -23.91 7.57 10.36
N TYR A 287 -25.23 7.69 10.20
CA TYR A 287 -26.09 6.55 9.91
C TYR A 287 -27.32 6.92 9.06
N ASP A 288 -27.67 6.02 8.14
CA ASP A 288 -28.98 5.98 7.50
C ASP A 288 -29.35 4.56 7.08
N ALA A 289 -30.53 4.08 7.49
CA ALA A 289 -30.99 2.73 7.18
C ALA A 289 -31.16 2.47 5.68
N ASP A 290 -31.51 3.53 4.92
CA ASP A 290 -31.77 3.46 3.49
C ASP A 290 -30.57 3.92 2.64
N ALA A 291 -29.44 4.30 3.27
CA ALA A 291 -28.23 4.83 2.62
C ALA A 291 -28.51 6.02 1.67
N LYS A 292 -29.39 6.95 2.07
CA LYS A 292 -29.83 8.10 1.26
C LYS A 292 -29.56 9.46 1.92
N ASN A 293 -29.85 9.60 3.22
CA ASN A 293 -29.66 10.86 3.94
C ASN A 293 -29.10 10.60 5.34
N TYR A 294 -27.78 10.51 5.43
CA TYR A 294 -27.06 10.25 6.68
C TYR A 294 -27.29 11.36 7.71
N GLY A 295 -27.62 10.95 8.93
CA GLY A 295 -27.68 11.82 10.11
C GLY A 295 -26.52 11.54 11.06
N ILE A 296 -26.30 12.43 12.03
CA ILE A 296 -25.34 12.24 13.12
C ILE A 296 -26.02 11.47 14.25
N TYR A 297 -25.39 10.38 14.68
CA TYR A 297 -25.88 9.52 15.75
C TYR A 297 -24.83 9.32 16.85
N LEU A 298 -25.32 9.08 18.06
CA LEU A 298 -24.57 8.44 19.13
C LEU A 298 -24.87 6.95 19.11
N VAL A 299 -23.85 6.11 18.98
CA VAL A 299 -23.94 4.65 18.99
C VAL A 299 -23.12 4.11 20.15
N ASP A 300 -23.58 3.01 20.74
CA ASP A 300 -22.87 2.31 21.81
C ASP A 300 -22.62 0.82 21.51
N THR A 301 -21.79 0.18 22.34
CA THR A 301 -21.51 -1.27 22.22
C THR A 301 -22.59 -2.16 22.83
N PHE A 302 -23.66 -1.58 23.38
CA PHE A 302 -24.78 -2.28 24.01
C PHE A 302 -25.96 -2.48 23.03
N GLY A 303 -25.86 -1.93 21.81
CA GLY A 303 -26.85 -2.06 20.75
C GLY A 303 -27.82 -0.88 20.66
N ASN A 304 -27.55 0.24 21.33
CA ASN A 304 -28.37 1.44 21.19
C ASN A 304 -27.80 2.41 20.16
N ARG A 305 -28.71 3.19 19.57
CA ARG A 305 -28.42 4.26 18.64
C ARG A 305 -29.40 5.41 18.84
N GLU A 306 -28.88 6.60 19.11
CA GLU A 306 -29.66 7.82 19.35
C GLU A 306 -29.38 8.86 18.25
N LEU A 307 -30.43 9.36 17.60
CA LEU A 307 -30.31 10.43 16.60
C LEU A 307 -30.01 11.75 17.31
N LEU A 308 -28.86 12.36 17.00
CA LEU A 308 -28.51 13.67 17.52
C LEU A 308 -29.00 14.79 16.60
N TYR A 309 -28.78 14.63 15.30
CA TYR A 309 -29.15 15.62 14.30
C TYR A 309 -29.22 15.02 12.90
N ARG A 310 -30.18 15.45 12.10
CA ARG A 310 -30.29 15.16 10.67
C ARG A 310 -30.81 16.41 9.98
N ASP A 311 -30.12 16.87 8.96
CA ASP A 311 -30.65 17.91 8.09
C ASP A 311 -31.63 17.28 7.06
N PRO A 312 -32.79 17.90 6.81
CA PRO A 312 -33.75 17.37 5.84
C PRO A 312 -33.27 17.44 4.39
N ASN A 313 -32.29 18.29 4.07
CA ASN A 313 -31.86 18.58 2.70
C ASN A 313 -30.45 18.10 2.38
N ILE A 314 -29.55 18.04 3.37
CA ILE A 314 -28.14 17.65 3.17
C ILE A 314 -27.73 16.47 4.08
N PRO A 315 -27.02 15.46 3.54
CA PRO A 315 -26.40 14.44 4.39
C PRO A 315 -25.39 15.06 5.36
N CYS A 316 -25.47 14.68 6.62
CA CYS A 316 -24.51 15.08 7.64
C CYS A 316 -23.35 14.08 7.68
N LEU A 317 -22.12 14.58 7.57
CA LEU A 317 -20.87 13.80 7.51
C LEU A 317 -19.89 14.22 8.61
N ASP A 318 -18.84 13.41 8.83
CA ASP A 318 -17.68 13.71 9.70
C ASP A 318 -18.02 14.29 11.10
N PRO A 319 -18.68 13.52 11.98
CA PRO A 319 -19.06 14.02 13.30
C PRO A 319 -17.83 14.19 14.20
N ILE A 320 -17.53 15.43 14.57
CA ILE A 320 -16.43 15.78 15.49
C ILE A 320 -16.98 16.61 16.66
N PRO A 321 -16.74 16.23 17.92
CA PRO A 321 -17.05 17.09 19.07
C PRO A 321 -16.21 18.37 19.03
N LEU A 322 -16.87 19.53 18.97
CA LEU A 322 -16.21 20.83 19.07
C LEU A 322 -15.81 21.11 20.52
N LYS A 323 -14.68 20.54 20.95
CA LYS A 323 -14.06 20.77 22.26
C LYS A 323 -12.55 20.53 22.20
N PRO A 324 -11.75 21.22 23.03
CA PRO A 324 -10.33 20.91 23.14
C PRO A 324 -10.11 19.43 23.48
N ARG A 325 -9.08 18.83 22.89
CA ARG A 325 -8.67 17.44 23.09
C ARG A 325 -7.21 17.35 23.51
N PRO A 326 -6.81 16.33 24.29
CA PRO A 326 -5.41 16.11 24.61
C PRO A 326 -4.57 16.02 23.33
N LYS A 327 -3.48 16.78 23.29
CA LYS A 327 -2.49 16.70 22.22
C LYS A 327 -1.57 15.50 22.49
N PRO A 328 -1.44 14.53 21.57
CA PRO A 328 -0.51 13.41 21.72
C PRO A 328 0.94 13.89 21.85
N PRO A 329 1.86 13.02 22.32
CA PRO A 329 3.28 13.33 22.37
C PRO A 329 3.83 13.78 21.01
N VAL A 330 4.77 14.73 21.04
CA VAL A 330 5.55 15.07 19.84
C VAL A 330 6.71 14.08 19.73
N LEU A 331 6.72 13.33 18.63
CA LEU A 331 7.81 12.40 18.33
C LEU A 331 8.95 13.12 17.61
N PRO A 332 10.21 12.79 17.89
CA PRO A 332 11.34 13.43 17.24
C PRO A 332 11.46 13.00 15.78
N THR A 333 11.67 13.97 14.90
CA THR A 333 12.05 13.73 13.50
C THR A 333 13.44 13.09 13.42
N MET A 334 13.55 11.99 12.68
CA MET A 334 14.81 11.28 12.42
C MET A 334 15.10 11.12 10.92
N THR A 335 14.44 11.92 10.08
CA THR A 335 14.71 11.99 8.64
C THR A 335 15.22 13.38 8.26
N ARG A 336 15.56 13.58 6.98
CA ARG A 336 16.10 14.85 6.43
C ARG A 336 15.26 15.41 5.28
N GLN A 337 13.96 15.15 5.29
CA GLN A 337 13.05 15.46 4.18
C GLN A 337 12.57 16.90 4.17
N ALA A 338 12.07 17.36 5.32
CA ALA A 338 11.51 18.70 5.50
C ALA A 338 12.60 19.76 5.37
N ALA A 339 12.23 20.96 4.93
CA ALA A 339 13.18 22.06 4.77
C ALA A 339 13.95 22.37 6.07
N SER A 340 13.31 22.23 7.23
CA SER A 340 13.91 22.45 8.55
C SER A 340 14.95 21.39 8.95
N ASP A 341 14.80 20.17 8.44
CA ASP A 341 15.59 19.01 8.88
C ASP A 341 16.74 18.70 7.90
N ARG A 342 16.75 19.32 6.72
CA ARG A 342 17.80 19.14 5.72
C ARG A 342 19.15 19.67 6.24
N GLY A 343 20.17 18.82 6.14
CA GLY A 343 21.56 19.24 6.31
C GLY A 343 22.06 20.09 5.13
N LYS A 344 23.28 20.60 5.23
CA LYS A 344 23.94 21.32 4.11
C LYS A 344 24.16 20.44 2.88
N VAL A 345 24.28 19.13 3.09
CA VAL A 345 24.38 18.12 2.04
C VAL A 345 23.05 17.36 2.03
N MET A 346 22.45 17.25 0.85
CA MET A 346 21.22 16.47 0.68
C MET A 346 21.58 14.99 0.78
N GLU A 347 21.08 14.33 1.82
CA GLU A 347 21.15 12.89 1.94
C GLU A 347 20.16 12.27 0.93
N THR A 348 20.59 11.23 0.21
CA THR A 348 19.79 10.55 -0.82
C THR A 348 19.62 9.07 -0.53
N THR A 349 19.97 8.65 0.68
CA THR A 349 20.04 7.25 1.10
C THR A 349 19.53 7.10 2.52
N GLY A 350 19.05 5.91 2.84
CA GLY A 350 18.88 5.43 4.21
C GLY A 350 19.70 4.17 4.45
N THR A 351 19.64 3.66 5.67
CA THR A 351 20.26 2.38 6.05
C THR A 351 19.23 1.39 6.56
N ILE A 352 19.48 0.11 6.34
CA ILE A 352 18.61 -0.98 6.77
C ILE A 352 19.43 -1.96 7.59
N ALA A 353 18.92 -2.31 8.77
CA ALA A 353 19.44 -3.37 9.61
C ALA A 353 18.40 -4.47 9.76
N VAL A 354 18.80 -5.71 9.51
CA VAL A 354 18.01 -6.92 9.82
C VAL A 354 18.75 -7.66 10.92
N MET A 355 18.10 -7.84 12.07
CA MET A 355 18.74 -8.44 13.24
C MET A 355 19.01 -9.93 13.02
N ASN A 356 18.02 -10.68 12.52
CA ASN A 356 18.19 -12.08 12.16
C ASN A 356 17.13 -12.54 11.13
N VAL A 357 17.54 -12.86 9.90
CA VAL A 357 16.63 -13.39 8.86
C VAL A 357 15.95 -14.71 9.25
N TYR A 358 16.53 -15.47 10.17
CA TYR A 358 15.96 -16.73 10.64
C TYR A 358 14.85 -16.54 11.69
N ASP A 359 14.70 -15.33 12.25
CA ASP A 359 13.52 -14.98 13.04
C ASP A 359 12.35 -14.70 12.08
N SER A 360 11.64 -15.77 11.72
CA SER A 360 10.56 -15.75 10.72
C SER A 360 9.33 -16.46 11.26
N LEU A 361 8.15 -15.93 10.97
CA LEU A 361 6.88 -16.57 11.30
C LEU A 361 6.71 -17.94 10.64
N LEU A 362 7.28 -18.13 9.44
CA LEU A 362 7.23 -19.40 8.72
C LEU A 362 8.61 -20.06 8.73
N LYS A 363 8.64 -21.35 9.04
CA LYS A 363 9.89 -22.11 9.06
C LYS A 363 10.51 -22.16 7.67
N TRP A 364 11.81 -21.94 7.62
CA TRP A 364 12.64 -22.18 6.44
C TRP A 364 12.71 -23.68 6.13
N PRO A 365 12.90 -24.08 4.86
CA PRO A 365 13.20 -25.47 4.52
C PRO A 365 14.44 -25.97 5.26
N GLU A 366 14.48 -27.27 5.59
CA GLU A 366 15.60 -27.87 6.32
C GLU A 366 16.93 -27.67 5.56
N GLY A 367 17.99 -27.33 6.29
CA GLY A 367 19.32 -27.09 5.71
C GLY A 367 19.45 -25.79 4.89
N THR A 368 18.43 -24.92 4.90
CA THR A 368 18.52 -23.63 4.21
C THR A 368 19.51 -22.71 4.92
N GLU A 369 20.54 -22.29 4.19
CA GLU A 369 21.41 -21.18 4.57
C GLU A 369 21.14 -19.96 3.70
N ILE A 370 20.85 -18.83 4.34
CA ILE A 370 20.68 -17.54 3.66
C ILE A 370 22.03 -16.86 3.53
N LYS A 371 22.45 -16.55 2.30
CA LYS A 371 23.74 -15.92 1.99
C LYS A 371 23.62 -14.45 1.59
N GLY A 372 22.42 -14.00 1.24
CA GLY A 372 22.19 -12.62 0.86
C GLY A 372 20.73 -12.22 0.84
N LEU A 373 20.50 -10.92 0.73
CA LEU A 373 19.21 -10.33 0.41
C LEU A 373 19.27 -9.71 -0.99
N ARG A 374 18.29 -10.02 -1.84
CA ARG A 374 18.02 -9.28 -3.08
C ARG A 374 17.08 -8.13 -2.78
N ILE A 375 17.38 -6.96 -3.32
CA ILE A 375 16.55 -5.76 -3.18
C ILE A 375 15.91 -5.49 -4.54
N VAL A 376 14.58 -5.58 -4.59
CA VAL A 376 13.80 -5.44 -5.83
C VAL A 376 12.93 -4.19 -5.73
N GLN A 377 13.21 -3.18 -6.55
CA GLN A 377 12.39 -1.98 -6.69
C GLN A 377 11.11 -2.31 -7.46
N ILE A 378 9.97 -1.80 -6.98
CA ILE A 378 8.72 -1.78 -7.71
C ILE A 378 8.61 -0.43 -8.40
N PHE A 379 8.30 -0.41 -9.70
CA PHE A 379 8.05 0.84 -10.39
C PHE A 379 6.56 1.17 -10.30
N PRO A 380 6.16 2.37 -9.82
CA PRO A 380 4.78 2.79 -9.84
C PRO A 380 4.21 2.77 -11.27
N LYS A 381 2.99 2.27 -11.42
CA LYS A 381 2.33 2.18 -12.72
C LYS A 381 2.06 3.56 -13.30
N THR A 382 2.53 3.82 -14.52
CA THR A 382 2.39 5.15 -15.18
C THR A 382 1.33 5.20 -16.25
N THR A 383 0.59 4.11 -16.45
CA THR A 383 -0.51 4.01 -17.42
C THR A 383 -1.83 3.70 -16.71
N PRO A 384 -2.97 4.22 -17.18
CA PRO A 384 -4.22 4.18 -16.41
C PRO A 384 -4.96 2.84 -16.44
N ALA A 385 -4.81 2.05 -17.49
CA ALA A 385 -5.53 0.79 -17.63
C ALA A 385 -4.69 -0.39 -17.10
N ALA A 386 -5.33 -1.26 -16.30
CA ALA A 386 -4.67 -2.36 -15.59
C ALA A 386 -3.70 -3.20 -16.44
N ALA A 387 -4.14 -3.63 -17.63
CA ALA A 387 -3.41 -4.54 -18.53
C ALA A 387 -2.84 -3.85 -19.78
N GLU A 388 -2.63 -2.52 -19.72
CA GLU A 388 -2.07 -1.74 -20.82
C GLU A 388 -0.88 -0.91 -20.33
N PRO A 389 0.37 -1.38 -20.55
CA PRO A 389 0.71 -2.70 -21.07
C PRO A 389 0.51 -3.80 -20.03
N ASN A 390 0.39 -5.03 -20.51
CA ASN A 390 0.39 -6.21 -19.63
C ASN A 390 1.84 -6.62 -19.34
N ILE A 391 2.27 -6.40 -18.10
CA ILE A 391 3.67 -6.56 -17.68
C ILE A 391 4.12 -8.03 -17.69
N GLY A 392 3.23 -8.97 -17.41
CA GLY A 392 3.55 -10.39 -17.39
C GLY A 392 2.34 -11.29 -17.29
N VAL A 393 2.55 -12.59 -17.07
CA VAL A 393 1.47 -13.59 -17.03
C VAL A 393 0.51 -13.34 -15.86
N GLY A 394 1.04 -12.83 -14.74
CA GLY A 394 0.27 -12.54 -13.55
C GLY A 394 -0.69 -11.38 -13.77
N ASP A 395 -1.95 -11.55 -13.41
CA ASP A 395 -2.94 -10.47 -13.47
C ASP A 395 -2.44 -9.28 -12.63
N GLN A 396 -2.49 -8.07 -13.19
CA GLN A 396 -2.01 -6.84 -12.54
C GLN A 396 -0.53 -6.89 -12.11
N SER A 397 0.31 -7.61 -12.86
CA SER A 397 1.76 -7.68 -12.64
C SER A 397 2.42 -6.30 -12.59
N LEU A 398 3.42 -6.20 -11.72
CA LEU A 398 4.22 -5.00 -11.49
C LEU A 398 5.52 -5.02 -12.30
N ALA A 399 5.82 -3.90 -12.96
CA ALA A 399 7.14 -3.66 -13.52
C ALA A 399 8.12 -3.46 -12.35
N ARG A 400 9.31 -4.05 -12.46
CA ARG A 400 10.26 -4.13 -11.35
C ARG A 400 11.70 -4.12 -11.85
N GLY A 401 12.62 -3.82 -10.95
CA GLY A 401 14.05 -3.82 -11.22
C GLY A 401 14.84 -4.31 -10.01
N VAL A 402 15.87 -5.10 -10.23
CA VAL A 402 16.74 -5.62 -9.17
C VAL A 402 17.86 -4.62 -8.93
N LEU A 403 17.79 -3.88 -7.82
CA LEU A 403 18.87 -2.95 -7.46
C LEU A 403 20.18 -3.68 -7.23
N GLY A 404 20.10 -4.91 -6.73
CA GLY A 404 21.22 -5.81 -6.52
C GLY A 404 21.07 -6.63 -5.25
N THR A 405 22.20 -7.11 -4.74
CA THR A 405 22.26 -7.96 -3.55
C THR A 405 23.17 -7.40 -2.47
N VAL A 406 22.90 -7.80 -1.22
CA VAL A 406 23.71 -7.48 -0.04
C VAL A 406 23.94 -8.75 0.77
N PRO A 407 25.09 -8.89 1.46
CA PRO A 407 25.41 -10.11 2.20
C PRO A 407 24.57 -10.23 3.47
N VAL A 408 24.27 -11.48 3.83
CA VAL A 408 23.76 -11.89 5.15
C VAL A 408 24.90 -12.61 5.87
N GLU A 409 25.16 -12.21 7.11
CA GLU A 409 26.22 -12.79 7.94
C GLU A 409 25.81 -14.17 8.47
N GLU A 410 26.77 -14.93 9.02
CA GLU A 410 26.54 -16.28 9.54
C GLU A 410 25.50 -16.34 10.67
N ASP A 411 25.35 -15.26 11.44
CA ASP A 411 24.33 -15.13 12.49
C ASP A 411 22.94 -14.73 11.95
N GLY A 412 22.79 -14.61 10.64
CA GLY A 412 21.56 -14.21 9.95
C GLY A 412 21.35 -12.70 9.88
N SER A 413 22.29 -11.89 10.33
CA SER A 413 22.15 -10.43 10.32
C SER A 413 22.54 -9.79 8.99
N ALA A 414 21.95 -8.64 8.66
CA ALA A 414 22.31 -7.85 7.48
C ALA A 414 22.30 -6.35 7.81
N TYR A 415 23.25 -5.61 7.25
CA TYR A 415 23.33 -4.15 7.42
C TYR A 415 23.84 -3.50 6.14
N PHE A 416 23.04 -2.60 5.55
CA PHE A 416 23.31 -2.06 4.21
C PHE A 416 22.67 -0.69 3.96
N VAL A 417 23.21 0.02 2.96
CA VAL A 417 22.70 1.30 2.46
C VAL A 417 21.76 1.05 1.29
N VAL A 418 20.65 1.78 1.22
CA VAL A 418 19.72 1.79 0.09
C VAL A 418 19.43 3.22 -0.38
N PRO A 419 19.07 3.42 -1.67
CA PRO A 419 18.51 4.69 -2.12
C PRO A 419 17.23 5.04 -1.34
N ALA A 420 17.07 6.32 -1.01
CA ALA A 420 15.87 6.81 -0.37
C ALA A 420 14.81 7.23 -1.41
N GLY A 421 13.55 7.17 -1.03
CA GLY A 421 12.44 7.68 -1.82
C GLY A 421 12.01 6.81 -3.00
N ILE A 422 12.30 5.51 -2.97
CA ILE A 422 11.81 4.52 -3.93
C ILE A 422 11.20 3.32 -3.18
N PRO A 423 10.12 2.70 -3.68
CA PRO A 423 9.54 1.51 -3.08
C PRO A 423 10.26 0.23 -3.53
N PHE A 424 10.63 -0.62 -2.58
CA PHE A 424 11.30 -1.90 -2.84
C PHE A 424 10.88 -2.98 -1.85
N TYR A 425 11.15 -4.24 -2.20
CA TYR A 425 10.96 -5.39 -1.34
C TYR A 425 12.20 -6.28 -1.30
N PHE A 426 12.25 -7.20 -0.33
CA PHE A 426 13.38 -8.12 -0.16
C PHE A 426 13.06 -9.55 -0.59
N GLN A 427 14.08 -10.24 -1.09
CA GLN A 427 14.10 -11.71 -1.18
C GLN A 427 15.29 -12.25 -0.40
N ALA A 428 15.06 -13.25 0.44
CA ALA A 428 16.15 -13.97 1.10
C ALA A 428 16.70 -15.02 0.12
N LEU A 429 18.02 -15.01 -0.09
CA LEU A 429 18.69 -15.83 -1.10
C LEU A 429 19.52 -16.94 -0.46
N ASP A 430 19.46 -18.12 -1.06
CA ASP A 430 20.37 -19.23 -0.73
C ASP A 430 21.78 -19.06 -1.34
N GLU A 431 22.63 -20.08 -1.16
CA GLU A 431 23.98 -20.15 -1.73
C GLU A 431 24.05 -20.16 -3.27
N ARG A 432 22.93 -20.47 -3.94
CA ARG A 432 22.81 -20.46 -5.40
C ARG A 432 22.24 -19.13 -5.91
N GLY A 433 21.95 -18.19 -5.02
CA GLY A 433 21.34 -16.90 -5.35
C GLY A 433 19.85 -17.00 -5.69
N MET A 434 19.17 -18.09 -5.31
CA MET A 434 17.73 -18.26 -5.56
C MET A 434 16.90 -17.79 -4.38
N ALA A 435 15.76 -17.18 -4.66
CA ALA A 435 14.82 -16.71 -3.65
C ALA A 435 14.24 -17.90 -2.86
N VAL A 436 14.47 -17.91 -1.55
CA VAL A 436 13.84 -18.85 -0.63
C VAL A 436 12.52 -18.28 -0.10
N GLN A 437 12.45 -16.98 0.16
CA GLN A 437 11.21 -16.29 0.53
C GLN A 437 11.21 -14.89 -0.06
N SER A 438 10.05 -14.42 -0.52
CA SER A 438 9.86 -13.07 -1.05
C SER A 438 8.89 -12.30 -0.17
N MET A 439 9.23 -11.05 0.16
CA MET A 439 8.28 -10.12 0.74
C MET A 439 7.15 -9.86 -0.29
N ARG A 440 5.89 -9.75 0.19
CA ARG A 440 4.68 -9.51 -0.63
C ARG A 440 4.01 -8.19 -0.24
N SER A 441 4.85 -7.18 -0.14
CA SER A 441 4.58 -5.78 0.19
C SER A 441 5.81 -5.00 -0.24
N ASP A 442 5.74 -3.68 -0.30
CA ASP A 442 6.88 -2.79 -0.47
C ASP A 442 7.19 -2.04 0.84
N THR A 443 8.44 -1.62 0.94
CA THR A 443 8.92 -0.68 1.94
C THR A 443 9.76 0.39 1.25
N TYR A 444 10.11 1.43 1.98
CA TYR A 444 10.94 2.52 1.51
C TYR A 444 11.65 3.12 2.72
N VAL A 445 12.69 3.91 2.44
CA VAL A 445 13.35 4.73 3.46
C VAL A 445 13.41 6.17 3.01
N HIS A 446 13.47 7.06 3.99
CA HIS A 446 13.70 8.47 3.81
C HIS A 446 15.19 8.83 3.91
N PRO A 447 15.61 9.97 3.35
CA PRO A 447 16.94 10.53 3.59
C PRO A 447 17.34 10.52 5.07
N GLY A 448 18.43 9.82 5.38
CA GLY A 448 19.00 9.75 6.73
C GLY A 448 18.33 8.75 7.66
N GLU A 449 17.29 8.06 7.21
CA GLU A 449 16.59 7.07 8.02
C GLU A 449 17.44 5.82 8.25
N THR A 450 17.30 5.23 9.43
CA THR A 450 17.70 3.86 9.72
C THR A 450 16.43 3.04 9.99
N LEU A 451 16.13 2.10 9.10
CA LEU A 451 15.05 1.13 9.26
C LEU A 451 15.60 -0.16 9.88
N THR A 452 14.97 -0.66 10.93
CA THR A 452 15.39 -1.91 11.59
C THR A 452 14.28 -2.95 11.54
N CYS A 453 14.59 -4.14 11.05
CA CYS A 453 13.71 -5.31 11.08
C CYS A 453 14.26 -6.33 12.08
N GLN A 454 13.39 -6.89 12.92
CA GLN A 454 13.80 -7.95 13.82
C GLN A 454 14.10 -9.24 13.04
N GLY A 455 13.24 -9.58 12.08
CA GLY A 455 13.51 -10.69 11.17
C GLY A 455 12.68 -10.64 9.88
N CYS A 456 12.54 -11.80 9.24
CA CYS A 456 11.83 -11.91 7.96
C CYS A 456 10.35 -12.23 8.20
N HIS A 457 9.53 -11.19 8.38
CA HIS A 457 8.14 -11.33 8.83
C HIS A 457 8.05 -12.09 10.16
N GLU A 458 8.82 -11.66 11.15
CA GLU A 458 8.85 -12.22 12.50
C GLU A 458 7.46 -12.24 13.16
N ASP A 459 7.32 -13.09 14.18
CA ASP A 459 6.14 -13.07 15.04
C ASP A 459 6.16 -11.83 15.93
N LYS A 460 5.17 -10.96 15.70
CA LYS A 460 5.00 -9.65 16.33
C LYS A 460 4.58 -9.73 17.80
N HIS A 461 4.05 -10.86 18.25
CA HIS A 461 3.62 -11.07 19.64
C HIS A 461 4.63 -11.89 20.44
N ARG A 462 5.73 -12.32 19.81
CA ARG A 462 6.78 -13.08 20.48
C ARG A 462 7.67 -12.15 21.31
N PHE A 463 7.65 -12.33 22.63
CA PHE A 463 8.65 -11.72 23.49
C PHE A 463 10.03 -12.32 23.20
N GLN A 464 10.98 -11.49 22.81
CA GLN A 464 12.38 -11.92 22.74
C GLN A 464 12.94 -12.04 24.17
N THR A 465 13.20 -13.27 24.59
CA THR A 465 13.73 -13.60 25.91
C THR A 465 15.23 -13.84 25.92
N GLU A 466 15.89 -13.86 24.75
CA GLU A 466 17.32 -14.11 24.64
C GLU A 466 18.11 -12.80 24.52
N VAL A 467 19.25 -12.75 25.23
CA VAL A 467 20.23 -11.66 25.09
C VAL A 467 20.89 -11.78 23.73
N VAL A 468 20.42 -10.99 22.78
CA VAL A 468 21.02 -10.89 21.45
C VAL A 468 22.43 -10.33 21.61
N ARG A 469 23.46 -11.14 21.32
CA ARG A 469 24.80 -10.61 21.02
C ARG A 469 24.65 -9.57 19.91
N SER A 470 25.46 -8.50 19.92
CA SER A 470 25.43 -7.53 18.84
C SER A 470 25.53 -8.26 17.49
N PRO A 471 24.59 -8.05 16.55
CA PRO A 471 24.62 -8.73 15.26
C PRO A 471 25.93 -8.44 14.52
N LEU A 472 26.52 -9.46 13.90
CA LEU A 472 27.80 -9.37 13.18
C LEU A 472 27.78 -8.26 12.12
N ALA A 473 26.65 -8.07 11.43
CA ALA A 473 26.54 -7.06 10.39
C ALA A 473 26.68 -5.62 10.92
N LEU A 474 26.34 -5.38 12.20
CA LEU A 474 26.44 -4.07 12.85
C LEU A 474 27.85 -3.79 13.41
N GLU A 475 28.75 -4.78 13.41
CA GLU A 475 30.17 -4.59 13.79
C GLU A 475 31.01 -3.97 12.67
N ARG A 476 30.41 -3.80 11.47
CA ARG A 476 31.04 -3.19 10.30
C ARG A 476 30.19 -2.07 9.71
N SER A 477 30.78 -1.31 8.79
CA SER A 477 30.03 -0.33 7.99
C SER A 477 28.95 -1.01 7.13
N PRO A 478 27.84 -0.30 6.84
CA PRO A 478 26.76 -0.87 6.03
C PRO A 478 27.27 -1.23 4.63
N SER A 479 26.89 -2.42 4.16
CA SER A 479 27.21 -2.88 2.81
C SER A 479 26.61 -1.96 1.74
N ARG A 480 27.33 -1.81 0.64
CA ARG A 480 26.76 -1.27 -0.60
C ARG A 480 26.07 -2.38 -1.36
N ILE A 481 24.98 -2.04 -2.03
CA ILE A 481 24.29 -2.94 -2.96
C ILE A 481 25.27 -3.30 -4.08
N GLN A 482 25.43 -4.60 -4.34
CA GLN A 482 26.17 -5.11 -5.48
C GLN A 482 25.18 -5.27 -6.65
N PRO A 483 25.32 -4.47 -7.74
CA PRO A 483 24.42 -4.56 -8.88
C PRO A 483 24.36 -5.98 -9.46
N ASP A 484 23.19 -6.34 -9.98
CA ASP A 484 22.94 -7.63 -10.59
C ASP A 484 23.29 -7.62 -12.10
N VAL A 485 23.06 -8.72 -12.80
CA VAL A 485 23.40 -8.88 -14.22
C VAL A 485 22.64 -7.92 -15.14
N GLU A 486 23.19 -7.62 -16.32
CA GLU A 486 22.50 -6.82 -17.34
C GLU A 486 21.12 -7.40 -17.70
N GLY A 487 20.13 -6.51 -17.85
CA GLY A 487 18.72 -6.86 -18.08
C GLY A 487 17.90 -7.07 -16.80
N SER A 488 18.48 -6.90 -15.62
CA SER A 488 17.80 -7.03 -14.32
C SER A 488 17.22 -5.73 -13.76
N ASN A 489 17.71 -4.57 -14.21
CA ASN A 489 17.22 -3.26 -13.76
C ASN A 489 17.19 -2.21 -14.90
N PRO A 490 16.01 -1.90 -15.47
CA PRO A 490 14.73 -2.55 -15.22
C PRO A 490 14.76 -4.02 -15.68
N LEU A 491 13.95 -4.89 -15.06
CA LEU A 491 13.92 -6.31 -15.38
C LEU A 491 13.20 -6.54 -16.72
N LEU A 492 13.94 -6.96 -17.74
CA LEU A 492 13.46 -7.04 -19.12
C LEU A 492 13.76 -8.42 -19.73
N TYR A 493 12.70 -9.17 -20.04
CA TYR A 493 12.82 -10.57 -20.49
C TYR A 493 13.72 -10.75 -21.74
N PRO A 494 13.56 -9.98 -22.84
CA PRO A 494 14.41 -10.18 -24.02
C PRO A 494 15.91 -9.95 -23.75
N GLN A 495 16.28 -9.09 -22.79
CA GLN A 495 17.68 -8.89 -22.41
C GLN A 495 18.16 -9.98 -21.45
N LEU A 496 17.34 -10.33 -20.46
CA LEU A 496 17.74 -11.21 -19.38
C LEU A 496 17.75 -12.69 -19.81
N VAL A 497 16.73 -13.11 -20.58
CA VAL A 497 16.43 -14.52 -20.84
C VAL A 497 16.65 -14.92 -22.30
N GLN A 498 16.22 -14.12 -23.27
CA GLN A 498 16.23 -14.57 -24.68
C GLN A 498 17.63 -14.98 -25.16
N GLY A 499 18.67 -14.20 -24.81
CA GLY A 499 20.03 -14.55 -25.17
C GLY A 499 20.49 -15.91 -24.61
N VAL A 500 19.98 -16.32 -23.44
CA VAL A 500 20.24 -17.66 -22.87
C VAL A 500 19.59 -18.74 -23.73
N LEU A 501 18.34 -18.51 -24.17
CA LEU A 501 17.59 -19.44 -25.02
C LEU A 501 18.24 -19.57 -26.40
N ASP A 502 18.64 -18.46 -27.01
CA ASP A 502 19.27 -18.44 -28.33
C ASP A 502 20.55 -19.26 -28.37
N ARG A 503 21.35 -19.21 -27.29
CA ARG A 503 22.60 -19.96 -27.18
C ARG A 503 22.39 -21.44 -26.90
N ASN A 504 21.40 -21.80 -26.09
CA ASN A 504 21.32 -23.11 -25.45
C ASN A 504 20.11 -23.96 -25.86
N CYS A 505 19.07 -23.36 -26.45
CA CYS A 505 17.77 -24.01 -26.62
C CYS A 505 17.23 -23.92 -28.06
N VAL A 506 17.31 -22.74 -28.69
CA VAL A 506 16.60 -22.47 -29.97
C VAL A 506 16.95 -23.48 -31.06
N SER A 507 18.22 -23.84 -31.26
CA SER A 507 18.60 -24.72 -32.37
C SER A 507 17.91 -26.08 -32.34
N CYS A 508 17.85 -26.72 -31.17
CA CYS A 508 17.19 -28.02 -31.03
C CYS A 508 15.66 -27.89 -31.08
N HIS A 509 15.13 -26.79 -30.56
CA HIS A 509 13.69 -26.53 -30.57
C HIS A 509 13.15 -26.32 -32.00
N GLU A 510 13.95 -25.76 -32.90
CA GLU A 510 13.61 -25.62 -34.33
C GLU A 510 13.66 -26.97 -35.08
N THR A 511 14.56 -27.87 -34.71
CA THR A 511 14.79 -29.12 -35.46
C THR A 511 13.94 -30.30 -34.99
N GLU A 512 13.61 -30.36 -33.70
CA GLU A 512 12.96 -31.53 -33.07
C GLU A 512 11.44 -31.38 -32.88
N GLY A 513 10.83 -30.32 -33.42
CA GLY A 513 9.39 -30.08 -33.31
C GLY A 513 8.92 -29.78 -31.88
N ALA A 514 9.77 -29.13 -31.07
CA ALA A 514 9.46 -28.70 -29.71
C ALA A 514 8.68 -27.38 -29.69
N ILE A 515 8.43 -26.83 -28.49
CA ILE A 515 7.84 -25.49 -28.35
C ILE A 515 8.73 -24.42 -28.99
N ASP A 516 8.12 -23.44 -29.63
CA ASP A 516 8.82 -22.36 -30.32
C ASP A 516 9.41 -21.36 -29.32
N LEU A 517 10.73 -21.13 -29.39
CA LEU A 517 11.49 -20.21 -28.53
C LEU A 517 12.01 -18.98 -29.31
N GLY A 518 11.40 -18.66 -30.43
CA GLY A 518 11.76 -17.52 -31.27
C GLY A 518 11.43 -16.15 -30.65
N THR A 519 12.02 -15.11 -31.23
CA THR A 519 11.90 -13.72 -30.79
C THR A 519 10.73 -12.96 -31.41
N GLN A 520 9.93 -13.62 -32.24
CA GLN A 520 8.83 -12.96 -32.95
C GLN A 520 7.81 -12.44 -31.94
N VAL A 521 7.38 -11.19 -32.11
CA VAL A 521 6.30 -10.63 -31.29
C VAL A 521 4.98 -11.26 -31.73
N VAL A 522 4.29 -11.88 -30.77
CA VAL A 522 3.04 -12.60 -31.00
C VAL A 522 1.98 -12.20 -29.96
N GLY A 523 0.76 -12.69 -30.17
CA GLY A 523 -0.35 -12.45 -29.25
C GLY A 523 -0.80 -11.00 -29.20
N LYS A 524 -1.66 -10.68 -28.23
CA LYS A 524 -2.28 -9.36 -28.08
C LYS A 524 -1.51 -8.40 -27.17
N TYR A 525 -0.53 -8.90 -26.41
CA TYR A 525 0.22 -8.12 -25.42
C TYR A 525 1.61 -7.68 -25.90
N GLY A 526 2.00 -8.07 -27.11
CA GLY A 526 3.30 -7.71 -27.70
C GLY A 526 4.48 -8.48 -27.11
N TRP A 527 4.25 -9.66 -26.55
CA TRP A 527 5.31 -10.52 -26.00
C TRP A 527 6.00 -11.34 -27.10
N THR A 528 7.23 -11.77 -26.87
CA THR A 528 7.92 -12.69 -27.80
C THR A 528 7.32 -14.09 -27.73
N GLN A 529 7.43 -14.85 -28.81
CA GLN A 529 6.97 -16.24 -28.90
C GLN A 529 7.58 -17.12 -27.81
N SER A 530 8.87 -16.96 -27.53
CA SER A 530 9.56 -17.62 -26.42
C SER A 530 8.92 -17.40 -25.05
N TYR A 531 8.50 -16.17 -24.75
CA TYR A 531 7.87 -15.86 -23.47
C TYR A 531 6.51 -16.53 -23.35
N GLU A 532 5.68 -16.44 -24.39
CA GLU A 532 4.36 -17.11 -24.46
C GLU A 532 4.50 -18.64 -24.33
N SER A 533 5.52 -19.23 -24.95
CA SER A 533 5.80 -20.66 -24.86
C SER A 533 6.27 -21.10 -23.47
N LEU A 534 7.03 -20.26 -22.76
CA LEU A 534 7.55 -20.57 -21.42
C LEU A 534 6.57 -20.24 -20.28
N ALA A 535 5.63 -19.32 -20.50
CA ALA A 535 4.65 -18.88 -19.52
C ALA A 535 3.96 -20.03 -18.72
N PRO A 536 3.56 -21.17 -19.33
CA PRO A 536 2.94 -22.28 -18.60
C PRO A 536 3.87 -23.03 -17.64
N PHE A 537 5.19 -22.86 -17.77
CA PHE A 537 6.19 -23.62 -17.02
C PHE A 537 6.84 -22.83 -15.88
N VAL A 538 6.52 -21.54 -15.75
CA VAL A 538 7.16 -20.66 -14.78
C VAL A 538 6.23 -20.26 -13.67
N TRP A 539 6.82 -20.03 -12.50
CA TRP A 539 6.11 -19.54 -11.33
C TRP A 539 5.68 -18.10 -11.53
N THR A 540 4.45 -17.80 -11.13
CA THR A 540 3.90 -16.46 -11.16
C THR A 540 2.83 -16.33 -10.08
N ARG A 541 2.85 -15.19 -9.40
CA ARG A 541 1.80 -14.72 -8.52
C ARG A 541 0.87 -13.80 -9.27
N TYR A 542 -0.41 -13.98 -8.99
CA TYR A 542 -1.50 -13.23 -9.59
C TYR A 542 -1.97 -12.16 -8.60
N GLY A 543 -2.10 -10.93 -9.07
CA GLY A 543 -3.04 -9.98 -8.51
C GLY A 543 -4.44 -10.25 -9.06
N GLY A 544 -5.32 -9.26 -9.01
CA GLY A 544 -6.63 -9.36 -9.65
C GLY A 544 -7.80 -9.49 -8.68
N ASN A 545 -8.94 -8.99 -9.16
CA ASN A 545 -10.20 -8.96 -8.43
C ASN A 545 -10.78 -10.37 -8.32
N GLY A 546 -10.94 -10.83 -7.08
CA GLY A 546 -11.63 -12.06 -6.74
C GLY A 546 -10.93 -13.37 -7.07
N THR A 547 -9.71 -13.38 -7.60
CA THR A 547 -9.00 -14.62 -8.01
C THR A 547 -7.55 -14.68 -7.53
N GLY A 548 -7.00 -13.57 -7.02
CA GLY A 548 -5.61 -13.52 -6.60
C GLY A 548 -5.32 -14.55 -5.50
N LEU A 549 -6.13 -14.61 -4.45
CA LEU A 549 -5.92 -15.58 -3.36
C LEU A 549 -6.09 -17.03 -3.83
N GLU A 550 -7.11 -17.31 -4.64
CA GLU A 550 -7.41 -18.64 -5.17
C GLU A 550 -6.28 -19.17 -6.05
N ARG A 551 -5.89 -18.41 -7.09
CA ARG A 551 -4.83 -18.81 -8.03
C ARG A 551 -3.47 -18.92 -7.36
N ASN A 552 -3.23 -18.12 -6.33
CA ASN A 552 -2.02 -18.18 -5.54
C ASN A 552 -2.04 -19.31 -4.50
N GLY A 553 -3.21 -19.78 -4.08
CA GLY A 553 -3.38 -20.70 -2.95
C GLY A 553 -2.98 -20.14 -1.57
N SER A 554 -2.46 -18.91 -1.50
CA SER A 554 -2.08 -18.23 -0.27
C SER A 554 -1.88 -16.73 -0.48
N SER A 555 -2.19 -15.93 0.55
CA SER A 555 -1.86 -14.50 0.64
C SER A 555 -0.40 -14.25 1.05
N ARG A 556 0.33 -15.28 1.49
CA ARG A 556 1.73 -15.18 1.95
C ARG A 556 2.71 -15.82 0.97
N SER A 557 3.98 -15.45 1.10
CA SER A 557 5.08 -16.21 0.52
C SER A 557 5.39 -17.39 1.44
N ILE A 558 5.37 -18.61 0.92
CA ILE A 558 5.74 -19.82 1.66
C ILE A 558 7.23 -20.10 1.38
N PRO A 559 8.10 -20.14 2.40
CA PRO A 559 9.53 -20.43 2.21
C PRO A 559 9.77 -21.71 1.39
N GLY A 560 10.63 -21.63 0.39
CA GLY A 560 10.97 -22.72 -0.54
C GLY A 560 9.96 -22.94 -1.67
N GLN A 561 8.81 -22.24 -1.69
CA GLN A 561 7.75 -22.38 -2.70
C GLN A 561 7.51 -21.05 -3.45
N VAL A 562 8.61 -20.36 -3.80
CA VAL A 562 8.58 -19.13 -4.58
C VAL A 562 9.60 -19.16 -5.70
N GLY A 563 9.39 -18.30 -6.71
CA GLY A 563 10.38 -18.05 -7.74
C GLY A 563 10.80 -19.30 -8.50
N ALA A 564 12.09 -19.37 -8.82
CA ALA A 564 12.69 -20.51 -9.51
C ALA A 564 12.37 -21.85 -8.84
N ARG A 565 12.42 -21.92 -7.50
CA ARG A 565 12.16 -23.16 -6.73
C ARG A 565 10.74 -23.70 -6.91
N ALA A 566 9.79 -22.83 -7.28
CA ALA A 566 8.40 -23.21 -7.55
C ALA A 566 8.06 -23.28 -9.04
N SER A 567 9.01 -22.98 -9.93
CA SER A 567 8.83 -23.07 -11.38
C SER A 567 9.11 -24.48 -11.89
N HIS A 568 8.20 -25.03 -12.69
CA HIS A 568 8.43 -26.32 -13.36
C HIS A 568 9.65 -26.27 -14.30
N LEU A 569 9.86 -25.14 -14.97
CA LEU A 569 11.01 -24.91 -15.85
C LEU A 569 12.35 -25.14 -15.12
N PHE A 570 12.48 -24.66 -13.89
CA PHE A 570 13.70 -24.84 -13.12
C PHE A 570 13.96 -26.32 -12.81
N HIS A 571 12.94 -27.05 -12.36
CA HIS A 571 13.06 -28.49 -12.07
C HIS A 571 13.45 -29.29 -13.31
N LEU A 572 12.87 -28.97 -14.47
CA LEU A 572 13.23 -29.57 -15.75
C LEU A 572 14.69 -29.32 -16.12
N LEU A 573 15.20 -28.10 -15.87
CA LEU A 573 16.61 -27.77 -16.12
C LEU A 573 17.57 -28.42 -15.11
N GLU A 574 17.13 -28.61 -13.86
CA GLU A 574 17.91 -29.21 -12.78
C GLU A 574 18.02 -30.74 -12.92
N GLU A 575 16.93 -31.42 -13.31
CA GLU A 575 16.93 -32.86 -13.63
C GLU A 575 17.77 -33.17 -14.89
N GLY A 576 17.95 -32.16 -15.75
CA GLY A 576 18.68 -32.23 -17.00
C GLY A 576 17.75 -32.25 -18.20
N HIS A 577 18.11 -31.50 -19.24
CA HIS A 577 17.33 -31.39 -20.47
C HIS A 577 18.16 -31.85 -21.67
N TYR A 578 18.09 -33.14 -21.98
CA TYR A 578 18.89 -33.79 -23.03
C TYR A 578 20.40 -33.56 -22.82
N GLU A 579 21.11 -33.00 -23.81
CA GLU A 579 22.54 -32.74 -23.76
C GLU A 579 22.87 -31.29 -23.33
N VAL A 580 21.87 -30.49 -22.95
CA VAL A 580 22.07 -29.09 -22.57
C VAL A 580 22.85 -28.99 -21.26
N GLN A 581 23.93 -28.23 -21.27
CA GLN A 581 24.70 -27.87 -20.07
C GLN A 581 24.79 -26.35 -19.96
N LEU A 582 23.98 -25.79 -19.06
CA LEU A 582 23.98 -24.34 -18.84
C LEU A 582 25.22 -23.92 -18.06
N SER A 583 25.80 -22.77 -18.46
CA SER A 583 26.77 -22.08 -17.63
C SER A 583 26.11 -21.60 -16.32
N LYS A 584 26.92 -21.33 -15.28
CA LYS A 584 26.41 -20.78 -14.01
C LYS A 584 25.66 -19.47 -14.22
N GLU A 585 26.15 -18.61 -15.12
CA GLU A 585 25.51 -17.34 -15.44
C GLU A 585 24.18 -17.53 -16.18
N ASP A 586 24.14 -18.43 -17.17
CA ASP A 586 22.92 -18.71 -17.93
C ASP A 586 21.80 -19.26 -17.04
N LEU A 587 22.13 -20.20 -16.15
CA LEU A 587 21.18 -20.71 -15.17
C LEU A 587 20.72 -19.59 -14.22
N TYR A 588 21.65 -18.76 -13.73
CA TYR A 588 21.34 -17.66 -12.84
C TYR A 588 20.40 -16.62 -13.47
N ARG A 589 20.58 -16.29 -14.75
CA ARG A 589 19.68 -15.38 -15.48
C ARG A 589 18.25 -15.91 -15.55
N LEU A 590 18.09 -17.21 -15.80
CA LEU A 590 16.78 -17.87 -15.79
C LEU A 590 16.16 -17.88 -14.40
N THR A 591 16.92 -18.21 -13.35
CA THR A 591 16.40 -18.25 -11.98
C THR A 591 16.06 -16.85 -11.46
N LEU A 592 16.86 -15.83 -11.78
CA LEU A 592 16.59 -14.44 -11.44
C LEU A 592 15.26 -13.95 -12.02
N TRP A 593 15.01 -14.25 -13.30
CA TRP A 593 13.75 -13.92 -13.96
C TRP A 593 12.55 -14.59 -13.28
N MET A 594 12.66 -15.90 -13.00
CA MET A 594 11.61 -16.65 -12.31
C MET A 594 11.35 -16.14 -10.89
N ASP A 595 12.40 -15.79 -10.15
CA ASP A 595 12.32 -15.18 -8.82
C ASP A 595 11.61 -13.83 -8.82
N CYS A 596 11.71 -13.08 -9.92
CA CYS A 596 11.10 -11.76 -10.10
C CYS A 596 9.73 -11.84 -10.77
N ASN A 597 8.94 -12.86 -10.38
CA ASN A 597 7.57 -13.09 -10.83
C ASN A 597 7.41 -13.31 -12.35
N SER A 598 8.49 -13.72 -13.03
CA SER A 598 8.51 -14.08 -14.44
C SER A 598 7.93 -13.01 -15.38
N THR A 599 8.19 -11.73 -15.11
CA THR A 599 7.64 -10.61 -15.91
C THR A 599 8.31 -10.49 -17.27
N PHE A 600 7.62 -9.85 -18.24
CA PHE A 600 8.15 -9.58 -19.57
C PHE A 600 8.70 -8.17 -19.71
N TYR A 601 7.89 -7.16 -19.40
CA TYR A 601 8.26 -5.75 -19.53
C TYR A 601 8.85 -5.19 -18.24
N GLY A 602 9.91 -4.39 -18.37
CA GLY A 602 10.55 -3.70 -17.26
C GLY A 602 10.00 -2.29 -16.99
N SER A 603 9.14 -1.77 -17.88
CA SER A 603 8.52 -0.46 -17.78
C SER A 603 7.12 -0.44 -18.39
N TYR A 604 6.30 0.56 -18.04
CA TYR A 604 4.91 0.69 -18.47
C TYR A 604 4.71 1.43 -19.82
N HIS A 605 5.77 1.77 -20.55
CA HIS A 605 5.68 2.49 -21.83
C HIS A 605 6.71 1.97 -22.84
N ASP A 606 6.63 2.43 -24.10
CA ASP A 606 7.53 2.03 -25.18
C ASP A 606 7.67 0.50 -25.35
N THR A 607 6.54 -0.23 -25.28
CA THR A 607 6.53 -1.70 -25.32
C THR A 607 7.18 -2.29 -26.56
N GLU A 608 7.04 -1.65 -27.72
CA GLU A 608 7.67 -2.12 -28.97
C GLU A 608 9.20 -2.15 -28.86
N ARG A 609 9.80 -1.14 -28.22
CA ARG A 609 11.25 -1.09 -27.98
C ARG A 609 11.68 -2.13 -26.97
N GLN A 610 10.93 -2.28 -25.89
CA GLN A 610 11.19 -3.30 -24.87
C GLN A 610 11.13 -4.72 -25.45
N ALA A 611 10.13 -5.02 -26.29
CA ALA A 611 9.99 -6.32 -26.96
C ALA A 611 11.17 -6.64 -27.90
N GLN A 612 11.83 -5.61 -28.43
CA GLN A 612 13.06 -5.73 -29.23
C GLN A 612 14.35 -5.82 -28.39
N GLY A 613 14.23 -5.90 -27.06
CA GLY A 613 15.36 -5.98 -26.13
C GLY A 613 16.06 -4.65 -25.87
N VAL A 614 15.39 -3.53 -26.12
CA VAL A 614 15.89 -2.20 -25.75
C VAL A 614 15.34 -1.82 -24.37
N ALA A 615 16.23 -1.67 -23.38
CA ALA A 615 15.85 -1.20 -22.05
C ALA A 615 15.21 0.20 -22.10
N VAL A 616 14.13 0.37 -21.34
CA VAL A 616 13.38 1.61 -21.21
C VAL A 616 13.32 1.98 -19.74
N ALA A 617 13.87 3.14 -19.38
CA ALA A 617 13.83 3.62 -18.00
C ALA A 617 12.38 3.80 -17.51
N PRO A 618 12.06 3.50 -16.25
CA PRO A 618 10.74 3.81 -15.69
C PRO A 618 10.54 5.34 -15.63
N ILE A 619 9.29 5.80 -15.80
CA ILE A 619 8.96 7.25 -15.69
C ILE A 619 8.92 7.69 -14.23
N LEU A 620 8.47 6.80 -13.34
CA LEU A 620 8.42 7.00 -11.90
C LEU A 620 9.28 5.94 -11.24
N GLU A 621 10.14 6.39 -10.33
CA GLU A 621 11.02 5.55 -9.51
C GLU A 621 10.52 5.47 -8.07
#